data_AF-A0A5K1GTW1-F1
#
_entry.id   AF-A0A5K1GTW1-F1
#
_cell.length_a   1.000
_cell.length_b   1.000
_cell.length_c   1.000
_cell.angle_alpha   90.00
_cell.angle_beta   90.00
_cell.angle_gamma   90.00
#
_symmetry.space_group_name_H-M   'P 1'
#
loop_
_entity.id
_entity.type
_entity.pdbx_description
1 polymer ?
#
loop_
_entity_poly.entity_id
_entity_poly.type
_entity_poly.pdbx_seq_one_letter_code
_entity_poly.pdbx_strand_id
1 'polypeptide(L)'
;TKKDDMLTYKLDRIPFLEEQVRKIRETGKLMTLDIDRLMLREENRFDFVNEVAHEAKMYVERNRDEYGGSKKAIFHVLSNRMNEAGFYRPEAYMETDPFKPGPTYLKEEL
;
A
#
# COMPACT_ATOMS: atom_id res chain seq x y z
N THR A 1 -26.98 -26.04 -17.33
CA THR A 1 -25.53 -25.95 -17.66
C THR A 1 -25.00 -24.52 -17.87
N LYS A 2 -25.82 -23.45 -17.92
CA LYS A 2 -25.32 -22.05 -17.98
C LYS A 2 -24.65 -21.49 -16.71
N LYS A 3 -24.82 -22.14 -15.56
CA LYS A 3 -24.17 -21.71 -14.30
C LYS A 3 -22.69 -22.12 -14.23
N ASP A 4 -22.30 -23.16 -14.96
CA ASP A 4 -20.90 -23.62 -15.01
C ASP A 4 -20.03 -22.72 -15.90
N ASP A 5 -20.56 -22.21 -17.01
CA ASP A 5 -19.81 -21.32 -17.92
C ASP A 5 -19.47 -19.96 -17.27
N MET A 6 -20.28 -19.49 -16.30
CA MET A 6 -19.94 -18.31 -15.51
C MET A 6 -18.88 -18.59 -14.44
N LEU A 7 -18.78 -19.83 -13.97
CA LEU A 7 -17.74 -20.25 -13.04
C LEU A 7 -16.38 -20.35 -13.74
N THR A 8 -16.31 -20.86 -14.97
CA THR A 8 -15.09 -20.85 -15.79
C THR A 8 -14.61 -19.44 -16.13
N TYR A 9 -15.51 -18.53 -16.52
CA TYR A 9 -15.15 -17.11 -16.74
C TYR A 9 -14.67 -16.37 -15.47
N LYS A 10 -15.08 -16.82 -14.28
CA LYS A 10 -14.63 -16.27 -12.99
C LYS A 10 -13.33 -16.92 -12.50
N LEU A 11 -13.09 -18.19 -12.82
CA LEU A 11 -11.86 -18.93 -12.53
C LEU A 11 -10.68 -18.51 -13.41
N ASP A 12 -10.92 -18.03 -14.64
CA ASP A 12 -9.87 -17.60 -15.57
C ASP A 12 -9.30 -16.19 -15.30
N ARG A 13 -9.84 -15.44 -14.33
CA ARG A 13 -9.31 -14.11 -13.95
C ARG A 13 -8.35 -14.22 -12.76
N ILE A 14 -7.32 -15.04 -12.92
CA ILE A 14 -6.09 -14.86 -12.13
C ILE A 14 -5.57 -13.45 -12.50
N PRO A 15 -5.25 -12.57 -11.53
CA PRO A 15 -4.77 -11.23 -11.87
C PRO A 15 -3.51 -11.38 -12.72
N PHE A 16 -3.59 -10.97 -13.99
CA PHE A 16 -2.49 -11.07 -14.93
C PHE A 16 -1.28 -10.28 -14.41
N LEU A 17 -0.09 -10.67 -14.87
CA LEU A 17 1.16 -9.99 -14.50
C LEU A 17 1.08 -8.48 -14.76
N GLU A 18 0.40 -8.08 -15.84
CA GLU A 18 0.17 -6.70 -16.24
C GLU A 18 -0.62 -5.91 -15.18
N GLU A 19 -1.64 -6.51 -14.56
CA GLU A 19 -2.40 -5.85 -13.51
C GLU A 19 -1.58 -5.67 -12.23
N GLN A 20 -0.79 -6.68 -11.86
CA GLN A 20 0.13 -6.59 -10.72
C GLN A 20 1.19 -5.51 -10.94
N VAL A 21 1.79 -5.49 -12.13
CA VAL A 21 2.76 -4.45 -12.53
C VAL A 21 2.11 -3.07 -12.51
N ARG A 22 0.87 -2.94 -12.98
CA ARG A 22 0.12 -1.68 -12.92
C ARG A 22 -0.11 -1.23 -11.48
N LYS A 23 -0.61 -2.10 -10.61
CA LYS A 23 -0.85 -1.81 -9.18
C LYS A 23 0.43 -1.37 -8.46
N ILE A 24 1.53 -2.07 -8.68
CA ILE A 24 2.85 -1.72 -8.10
C ILE A 24 3.27 -0.32 -8.57
N ARG A 25 3.11 -0.02 -9.87
CA ARG A 25 3.45 1.30 -10.43
C ARG A 25 2.56 2.40 -9.89
N GLU A 26 1.26 2.18 -9.79
CA GLU A 26 0.29 3.15 -9.27
C GLU A 26 0.55 3.43 -7.78
N THR A 27 0.77 2.39 -6.98
CA THR A 27 1.11 2.52 -5.55
C THR A 27 2.45 3.23 -5.36
N GLY A 28 3.46 2.88 -6.17
CA GLY A 28 4.76 3.55 -6.16
C GLY A 28 4.63 5.04 -6.49
N LYS A 29 3.85 5.39 -7.52
CA LYS A 29 3.57 6.80 -7.86
C LYS A 29 2.86 7.54 -6.73
N LEU A 30 1.85 6.94 -6.12
CA LEU A 30 1.11 7.53 -5.01
C LEU A 30 2.06 7.84 -3.85
N MET A 31 2.88 6.88 -3.46
CA MET A 31 3.85 7.02 -2.39
C MET A 31 4.90 8.08 -2.69
N THR A 32 5.40 8.19 -3.93
CA THR A 32 6.31 9.28 -4.32
C THR A 32 5.65 10.65 -4.12
N LEU A 33 4.41 10.82 -4.58
CA LEU A 33 3.68 12.09 -4.42
C LEU A 33 3.45 12.45 -2.95
N ASP A 34 3.17 11.46 -2.12
CA ASP A 34 2.96 11.65 -0.69
C ASP A 34 4.25 12.04 0.03
N ILE A 35 5.38 11.38 -0.30
CA ILE A 35 6.70 11.75 0.21
C ILE A 35 7.02 13.20 -0.18
N ASP A 36 6.83 13.55 -1.45
CA ASP A 36 7.07 14.92 -1.93
C ASP A 36 6.20 15.94 -1.18
N ARG A 37 4.93 15.62 -0.93
CA ARG A 37 4.03 16.47 -0.15
C ARG A 37 4.52 16.64 1.30
N LEU A 38 4.96 15.58 1.95
CA LEU A 38 5.52 15.67 3.31
C LEU A 38 6.80 16.51 3.31
N MET A 39 7.72 16.24 2.38
CA MET A 39 8.98 16.98 2.24
C MET A 39 8.80 18.48 1.94
N LEU A 40 7.70 18.87 1.30
CA LEU A 40 7.36 20.27 1.05
C LEU A 40 6.76 21.00 2.27
N ARG A 41 6.24 20.25 3.25
CA ARG A 41 5.70 20.82 4.50
C ARG A 41 6.78 21.09 5.54
N GLU A 42 7.90 20.39 5.43
CA GLU A 42 9.00 20.46 6.37
C GLU A 42 9.94 21.61 6.03
N GLU A 43 10.34 22.37 7.05
CA GLU A 43 11.32 23.44 6.91
C GLU A 43 12.73 22.86 6.70
N ASN A 44 13.05 21.74 7.37
CA ASN A 44 14.30 21.02 7.22
C ASN A 44 14.09 19.57 6.74
N ARG A 45 14.44 19.34 5.48
CA ARG A 45 14.35 18.04 4.82
C ARG A 45 15.23 16.96 5.45
N PHE A 46 16.39 17.32 5.99
CA PHE A 46 17.30 16.36 6.61
C PHE A 46 16.76 15.87 7.95
N ASP A 47 16.18 16.78 8.74
CA ASP A 47 15.57 16.44 10.02
C ASP A 47 14.37 15.51 9.80
N PHE A 48 13.51 15.82 8.82
CA PHE A 48 12.42 14.92 8.44
C PHE A 48 12.90 13.50 8.10
N VAL A 49 13.94 13.36 7.27
CA VAL A 49 14.48 12.04 6.90
C VAL A 49 14.99 11.31 8.14
N ASN A 50 15.69 12.01 9.04
CA ASN A 50 16.21 11.43 10.27
C ASN A 50 15.10 11.01 11.23
N GLU A 51 14.06 11.82 11.39
CA GLU A 51 12.89 11.50 12.21
C GLU A 51 12.16 10.26 11.68
N VAL A 52 11.88 10.23 10.37
CA VAL A 52 11.24 9.07 9.73
C VAL A 52 12.08 7.81 9.92
N ALA A 53 13.40 7.90 9.76
CA ALA A 53 14.32 6.79 9.98
C ALA A 53 14.35 6.34 11.45
N HIS A 54 14.36 7.29 12.38
CA HIS A 54 14.34 7.02 13.81
C HIS A 54 13.04 6.33 14.24
N GLU A 55 11.89 6.85 13.80
CA GLU A 55 10.58 6.28 14.10
C GLU A 55 10.42 4.88 13.48
N ALA A 56 10.86 4.70 12.24
CA ALA A 56 10.86 3.39 11.58
C ALA A 56 11.72 2.38 12.34
N LYS A 57 12.88 2.80 12.85
CA LYS A 57 13.74 1.95 13.69
C LYS A 57 13.04 1.53 14.97
N MET A 58 12.32 2.44 15.64
CA MET A 58 11.55 2.12 16.85
C MET A 58 10.48 1.06 16.58
N TYR A 59 9.78 1.10 15.44
CA TYR A 59 8.84 0.04 15.06
C TYR A 59 9.52 -1.32 14.89
N VAL A 60 10.68 -1.37 14.22
CA VAL A 60 11.44 -2.62 14.03
C VAL A 60 11.96 -3.16 15.36
N GLU A 61 12.48 -2.31 16.25
CA GLU A 61 12.98 -2.71 17.56
C GLU A 61 11.86 -3.24 18.46
N ARG A 62 10.65 -2.66 18.35
CA ARG A 62 9.48 -3.09 19.11
C ARG A 62 8.88 -4.40 18.61
N ASN A 63 8.83 -4.60 17.29
CA ASN A 63 8.25 -5.81 16.70
C ASN A 63 8.99 -6.24 15.43
N ARG A 64 10.10 -6.95 15.63
CA ARG A 64 10.97 -7.37 14.53
C ARG A 64 10.30 -8.35 13.56
N ASP A 65 9.42 -9.22 14.06
CA ASP A 65 8.76 -10.23 13.23
C ASP A 65 7.74 -9.59 12.27
N GLU A 66 7.00 -8.60 12.74
CA GLU A 66 6.04 -7.85 11.93
C GLU A 66 6.76 -7.01 10.86
N TYR A 67 7.82 -6.29 11.24
CA TYR A 67 8.50 -5.35 10.35
C TYR A 67 9.70 -5.94 9.58
N GLY A 68 10.00 -7.22 9.80
CA GLY A 68 11.07 -7.95 9.11
C GLY A 68 10.65 -8.62 7.80
N GLY A 69 9.34 -8.68 7.52
CA GLY A 69 8.77 -9.39 6.37
C GLY A 69 7.98 -8.49 5.43
N SER A 70 6.65 -8.67 5.43
CA SER A 70 5.72 -8.02 4.50
C SER A 70 5.53 -6.53 4.75
N LYS A 71 5.56 -6.10 6.02
CA LYS A 71 5.32 -4.71 6.42
C LYS A 71 6.65 -3.98 6.57
N LYS A 72 6.91 -2.98 5.73
CA LYS A 72 8.10 -2.14 5.91
C LYS A 72 7.80 -1.02 6.91
N ALA A 73 8.60 -0.94 7.98
CA ALA A 73 8.41 0.07 9.03
C ALA A 73 8.41 1.50 8.49
N ILE A 74 9.29 1.80 7.52
CA ILE A 74 9.37 3.15 6.94
C ILE A 74 8.08 3.54 6.19
N PHE A 75 7.45 2.58 5.51
CA PHE A 75 6.18 2.80 4.84
C PHE A 75 5.04 2.99 5.83
N HIS A 76 5.10 2.30 6.98
CA HIS A 76 4.14 2.53 8.06
C HIS A 76 4.22 3.98 8.56
N VAL A 77 5.42 4.46 8.90
CA VAL A 77 5.63 5.85 9.34
C VAL A 77 5.04 6.84 8.33
N LEU A 78 5.38 6.68 7.05
CA LEU A 78 4.87 7.56 5.99
C LEU A 78 3.35 7.51 5.86
N SER A 79 2.74 6.32 5.95
CA SER A 79 1.28 6.18 5.91
C SER A 79 0.60 6.87 7.11
N ASN A 80 1.18 6.79 8.31
CA ASN A 80 0.66 7.45 9.50
C ASN A 80 0.73 8.96 9.38
N ARG A 81 1.87 9.50 8.97
CA ARG A 81 2.02 10.96 8.74
C ARG A 81 1.06 11.48 7.68
N MET A 82 0.79 10.72 6.62
CA MET A 82 -0.23 11.09 5.63
C MET A 82 -1.65 11.05 6.21
N ASN A 83 -1.97 10.04 7.03
CA ASN A 83 -3.25 9.95 7.73
C ASN A 83 -3.45 11.13 8.71
N GLU A 84 -2.42 11.48 9.48
CA GLU A 84 -2.39 12.65 10.36
C GLU A 84 -2.54 13.97 9.59
N ALA A 85 -1.96 14.03 8.38
CA ALA A 85 -2.13 15.13 7.44
C ALA A 85 -3.53 15.22 6.80
N GLY A 86 -4.44 14.31 7.13
CA GLY A 86 -5.82 14.25 6.61
C GLY A 86 -5.97 13.49 5.30
N PHE A 87 -4.94 12.80 4.81
CA PHE A 87 -5.00 11.98 3.60
C PHE A 87 -5.01 10.51 3.96
N TYR A 88 -6.17 9.86 3.82
CA TYR A 88 -6.28 8.44 4.11
C TYR A 88 -5.30 7.60 3.27
N ARG A 89 -4.47 6.81 3.95
CA ARG A 89 -3.57 5.81 3.37
C ARG A 89 -3.70 4.48 4.12
N PRO A 90 -3.70 3.36 3.38
CA PRO A 90 -3.67 2.05 4.00
C PRO A 90 -2.38 1.87 4.78
N GLU A 91 -2.47 1.04 5.82
CA GLU A 91 -1.35 0.78 6.73
C GLU A 91 -0.11 0.31 5.96
N ALA A 92 0.98 1.07 6.07
CA ALA A 92 2.24 0.81 5.38
C ALA A 92 2.13 0.65 3.84
N TYR A 93 1.14 1.27 3.21
CA TYR A 93 0.82 1.10 1.79
C TYR A 93 0.57 -0.37 1.40
N MET A 94 0.22 -1.21 2.39
CA MET A 94 -0.07 -2.62 2.14
C MET A 94 -1.43 -2.76 1.48
N GLU A 95 -1.47 -3.49 0.37
CA GLU A 95 -2.71 -3.94 -0.22
C GLU A 95 -3.18 -5.22 0.48
N THR A 96 -4.47 -5.31 0.77
CA THR A 96 -5.05 -6.52 1.37
C THR A 96 -5.24 -7.57 0.28
N ASP A 97 -4.40 -8.61 0.33
CA ASP A 97 -4.37 -9.77 -0.57
C ASP A 97 -4.04 -9.43 -2.05
N PRO A 98 -2.80 -9.69 -2.52
CA PRO A 98 -2.39 -9.40 -3.90
C PRO A 98 -3.19 -10.21 -4.94
N PHE A 99 -3.83 -11.31 -4.54
CA PHE A 99 -4.70 -12.11 -5.40
C PHE A 99 -6.17 -11.70 -5.28
N LYS A 100 -6.52 -10.80 -4.36
CA LYS A 100 -7.84 -10.18 -4.39
C LYS A 100 -7.87 -9.14 -5.51
N PRO A 101 -8.69 -9.38 -6.52
CA PRO A 101 -8.89 -8.41 -7.58
C PRO A 101 -9.53 -7.15 -6.98
N GLY A 102 -9.18 -6.00 -7.55
CA GLY A 102 -9.44 -4.69 -6.96
C GLY A 102 -10.93 -4.40 -6.67
N PRO A 103 -11.25 -3.26 -6.05
CA PRO A 103 -12.59 -2.92 -5.51
C PRO A 103 -13.74 -2.89 -6.54
N THR A 104 -13.47 -3.12 -7.83
CA THR A 104 -14.47 -3.28 -8.89
C THR A 104 -14.76 -4.74 -9.26
N TYR A 105 -14.09 -5.73 -8.67
CA TYR A 105 -14.20 -7.13 -9.11
C TYR A 105 -15.52 -7.80 -8.73
N LEU A 106 -16.15 -7.39 -7.63
CA LEU A 106 -17.44 -7.89 -7.16
C LEU A 106 -18.57 -6.86 -7.28
N LYS A 107 -18.49 -5.91 -8.22
CA LYS A 107 -19.62 -4.99 -8.49
C LYS A 107 -20.75 -5.66 -9.27
N GLU A 108 -21.19 -6.83 -8.82
CA GLU A 108 -22.48 -7.44 -9.16
C GLU A 108 -23.14 -7.94 -7.86
N GLU A 109 -23.44 -7.03 -6.95
CA GLU A 109 -24.59 -7.16 -6.06
C GLU A 109 -25.37 -5.84 -6.09
N LEU A 110 -26.27 -5.74 -7.07
CA LEU A 110 -27.51 -4.98 -7.01
C LEU A 110 -28.58 -5.77 -7.77
#